data_AF-A0A923IK06-F1
#
_entry.id   AF-A0A923IK06-F1
#
_cell.length_a   1.000
_cell.length_b   1.000
_cell.length_c   1.000
_cell.angle_alpha   90.00
_cell.angle_beta   90.00
_cell.angle_gamma   90.00
#
_symmetry.space_group_name_H-M   'P 1'
#
loop_
_entity.id
_entity.type
_entity.pdbx_description
1 polymer ?
#
loop_
_entity_poly.entity_id
_entity_poly.type
_entity_poly.pdbx_seq_one_letter_code
_entity_poly.pdbx_strand_id
1 'polypeptide(L)'
;MKNIKLKLLALLIMTTSGILAKEYHISVSGSDNNDGSTANPFRTINFAAQLAQPGDVIIVHAGTYRERINPAHGGESDARRIVYRAASGEKVEIK
;
A
#
# COMPACT_ATOMS: atom_id res chain seq x y z
N MET A 1 1.21 1.72 59.68
CA MET A 1 -0.20 1.66 59.23
C MET A 1 -0.40 2.68 58.11
N LYS A 2 -0.97 2.24 56.98
CA LYS A 2 -1.53 3.04 55.85
C LYS A 2 -0.51 3.77 54.96
N ASN A 3 -0.38 3.63 53.63
CA ASN A 3 -1.13 2.97 52.54
C ASN A 3 -0.14 2.82 51.34
N ILE A 4 0.14 1.64 50.79
CA ILE A 4 -0.46 1.09 49.55
C ILE A 4 -0.91 2.18 48.56
N LYS A 5 -0.12 2.43 47.50
CA LYS A 5 -0.51 2.29 46.08
C LYS A 5 0.74 2.09 45.21
N LEU A 6 0.98 0.80 44.99
CA LEU A 6 1.97 0.19 44.11
C LEU A 6 1.51 0.35 42.65
N LYS A 7 2.45 0.75 41.78
CA LYS A 7 2.54 0.48 40.34
C LYS A 7 1.28 0.71 39.48
N LEU A 8 1.32 1.73 38.63
CA LEU A 8 0.96 1.58 37.22
C LEU A 8 1.48 2.80 36.44
N LEU A 9 2.78 2.79 36.12
CA LEU A 9 3.26 3.61 35.00
C LEU A 9 3.19 2.70 33.78
N ALA A 10 2.02 2.65 33.15
CA ALA A 10 1.86 2.01 31.85
C ALA A 10 2.65 2.85 30.85
N LEU A 11 3.86 2.40 30.52
CA LEU A 11 4.61 2.90 29.39
C LEU A 11 3.86 2.47 28.12
N LEU A 12 2.93 3.31 27.67
CA LEU A 12 2.37 3.21 26.34
C LEU A 12 3.49 3.61 25.37
N ILE A 13 4.30 2.62 24.96
CA ILE A 13 5.11 2.77 23.76
C ILE A 13 4.10 2.85 22.63
N MET A 14 3.63 4.06 22.32
CA MET A 14 3.08 4.36 21.01
C MET A 14 4.23 4.10 20.04
N THR A 15 4.33 2.86 19.56
CA THR A 15 5.17 2.54 18.42
C THR A 15 4.64 3.39 17.29
N THR A 16 5.25 4.54 17.08
CA THR A 16 5.09 5.30 15.86
C THR A 16 5.73 4.44 14.79
N SER A 17 4.97 3.49 14.27
CA SER A 17 5.26 2.88 12.99
C SER A 17 5.21 4.03 12.00
N GLY A 18 6.37 4.66 11.75
CA GLY A 18 6.54 5.47 10.56
C GLY A 18 6.18 4.54 9.41
N ILE A 19 5.03 4.76 8.79
CA ILE A 19 4.63 4.02 7.60
C ILE A 19 5.61 4.49 6.53
N LEU A 20 6.64 3.68 6.30
CA LEU A 20 7.45 3.81 5.10
C LEU A 20 6.50 3.63 3.93
N ALA A 21 6.48 4.60 3.02
CA ALA A 21 5.76 4.50 1.76
C ALA A 21 6.10 3.16 1.09
N LYS A 22 5.08 2.35 0.82
CA LYS A 22 5.24 1.03 0.22
C LYS A 22 5.11 1.12 -1.29
N GLU A 23 5.93 0.34 -1.99
CA GLU A 23 5.79 0.12 -3.43
C GLU A 23 5.11 -1.23 -3.68
N TYR A 24 4.07 -1.23 -4.52
CA TYR A 24 3.35 -2.42 -4.96
C TYR A 24 3.53 -2.62 -6.45
N HIS A 25 3.88 -3.83 -6.87
CA HIS A 25 4.01 -4.24 -8.25
C HIS A 25 2.81 -5.05 -8.71
N ILE A 26 2.27 -4.68 -9.87
CA ILE A 26 1.09 -5.29 -10.48
C ILE A 26 1.51 -5.86 -11.83
N SER A 27 1.22 -7.13 -12.08
CA SER A 27 1.50 -7.81 -13.35
C SER A 27 0.32 -8.68 -13.74
N VAL A 28 0.02 -8.75 -15.04
CA VAL A 28 -1.04 -9.63 -15.57
C VAL A 28 -0.82 -11.11 -15.26
N SER A 29 0.43 -11.53 -15.03
CA SER A 29 0.80 -12.89 -14.61
C SER A 29 0.91 -13.07 -13.09
N GLY A 30 0.64 -12.02 -12.32
CA GLY A 30 0.70 -12.03 -10.86
C GLY A 30 -0.49 -12.74 -10.20
N SER A 31 -0.57 -12.62 -8.88
CA SER A 31 -1.65 -13.17 -8.06
C SER A 31 -1.96 -12.22 -6.92
N ASP A 32 -3.23 -11.97 -6.62
CA ASP A 32 -3.63 -11.10 -5.50
C ASP A 32 -3.37 -11.77 -4.13
N ASN A 33 -2.96 -13.04 -4.12
CA ASN A 33 -2.45 -13.72 -2.92
C ASN A 33 -0.94 -13.50 -2.67
N ASN A 34 -0.24 -12.82 -3.60
CA ASN A 34 1.18 -12.52 -3.44
C ASN A 34 1.40 -11.39 -2.41
N ASP A 35 2.64 -10.91 -2.23
CA ASP A 35 2.96 -9.82 -1.30
C ASP A 35 3.04 -8.43 -1.96
N GLY A 36 2.93 -8.39 -3.30
CA GLY A 36 3.00 -7.19 -4.12
C GLY A 36 4.43 -6.69 -4.34
N SER A 37 5.44 -7.48 -4.03
CA SER A 37 6.84 -7.18 -4.38
C SER A 37 7.10 -7.36 -5.88
N THR A 38 8.25 -6.87 -6.37
CA THR A 38 8.66 -7.10 -7.77
C THR A 38 8.77 -8.60 -8.10
N ALA A 39 9.20 -9.42 -7.13
CA ALA A 39 9.34 -10.86 -7.29
C ALA A 39 7.99 -11.60 -7.27
N ASN A 40 7.05 -11.14 -6.45
CA ASN A 40 5.71 -11.70 -6.33
C ASN A 40 4.66 -10.58 -6.47
N PRO A 41 4.38 -10.12 -7.71
CA PRO A 41 3.48 -9.01 -7.94
C PRO A 41 2.02 -9.43 -7.73
N PHE A 42 1.17 -8.46 -7.39
CA PHE A 42 -0.28 -8.63 -7.45
C PHE A 42 -0.77 -8.78 -8.89
N ARG A 43 -1.98 -9.31 -9.07
CA ARG A 43 -2.57 -9.48 -10.40
C ARG A 43 -3.36 -8.25 -10.84
N THR A 44 -4.13 -7.67 -9.93
CA THR A 44 -5.09 -6.61 -10.27
C THR A 44 -4.69 -5.25 -9.71
N ILE A 45 -4.98 -4.19 -10.46
CA ILE A 45 -4.71 -2.82 -10.04
C ILE A 45 -5.64 -2.44 -8.88
N ASN A 46 -6.91 -2.86 -8.94
CA ASN A 46 -7.90 -2.54 -7.93
C ASN A 46 -7.57 -3.20 -6.58
N PHE A 47 -7.01 -4.41 -6.56
CA PHE A 47 -6.57 -5.03 -5.30
C PHE A 47 -5.51 -4.18 -4.60
N ALA A 48 -4.48 -3.75 -5.34
CA ALA A 48 -3.49 -2.82 -4.80
C ALA A 48 -4.13 -1.48 -4.36
N ALA A 49 -5.09 -0.96 -5.13
CA ALA A 49 -5.82 0.27 -4.80
C ALA A 49 -6.70 0.17 -3.54
N GLN A 50 -7.15 -1.03 -3.15
CA GLN A 50 -7.82 -1.24 -1.87
C GLN A 50 -6.86 -1.21 -0.69
N LEU A 51 -5.62 -1.66 -0.89
CA LEU A 51 -4.60 -1.75 0.16
C LEU A 51 -3.84 -0.44 0.39
N ALA A 52 -3.56 0.29 -0.69
CA ALA A 52 -2.67 1.43 -0.69
C ALA A 52 -3.08 2.52 0.32
N GLN A 53 -2.06 3.07 0.99
CA GLN A 53 -2.14 4.13 1.97
C GLN A 53 -1.45 5.41 1.45
N PRO A 54 -1.77 6.60 2.00
CA PRO A 54 -1.21 7.85 1.51
C PRO A 54 0.32 7.90 1.61
N GLY A 55 0.98 8.02 0.46
CA GLY A 55 2.43 7.94 0.31
C GLY A 55 2.89 6.75 -0.55
N ASP A 56 2.04 5.73 -0.70
CA ASP A 56 2.37 4.51 -1.44
C ASP A 56 2.45 4.74 -2.96
N VAL A 57 3.17 3.83 -3.62
CA VAL A 57 3.33 3.80 -5.07
C VAL A 57 2.87 2.45 -5.62
N ILE A 58 2.03 2.50 -6.64
CA ILE A 58 1.54 1.34 -7.39
C ILE A 58 2.22 1.37 -8.76
N ILE A 59 3.11 0.40 -9.00
CA ILE A 59 3.82 0.15 -10.25
C ILE A 59 3.05 -0.88 -11.05
N VAL A 60 2.54 -0.48 -12.21
CA VAL A 60 1.81 -1.36 -13.11
C VAL A 60 2.73 -1.76 -14.26
N HIS A 61 3.01 -3.05 -14.38
CA HIS A 61 3.80 -3.61 -15.48
C HIS A 61 2.96 -3.77 -16.75
N ALA A 62 3.64 -4.00 -17.87
CA ALA A 62 3.05 -4.06 -19.20
C ALA A 62 1.90 -5.07 -19.26
N GLY A 63 0.79 -4.63 -19.84
CA GLY A 63 -0.39 -5.48 -19.96
C GLY A 63 -1.67 -4.71 -20.25
N THR A 64 -2.72 -5.48 -20.53
CA THR A 64 -4.09 -4.96 -20.58
C THR A 64 -4.85 -5.44 -19.36
N TYR A 65 -5.33 -4.50 -18.56
CA TYR A 65 -6.09 -4.73 -17.35
C TYR A 65 -7.56 -4.42 -17.62
N ARG A 66 -8.40 -5.47 -17.59
CA ARG A 66 -9.84 -5.38 -17.85
C ARG A 66 -10.58 -5.34 -16.52
N GLU A 67 -10.52 -4.21 -15.85
CA GLU A 67 -11.03 -4.04 -14.49
C GLU A 67 -11.49 -2.61 -14.23
N ARG A 68 -12.38 -2.46 -13.25
CA ARG A 68 -12.73 -1.15 -12.68
C ARG A 68 -11.86 -0.91 -11.45
N ILE A 69 -11.22 0.24 -11.41
CA ILE A 69 -10.40 0.67 -10.28
C ILE A 69 -11.23 1.63 -9.42
N ASN A 70 -11.32 1.35 -8.13
CA ASN A 70 -12.03 2.17 -7.15
C ASN A 70 -11.16 2.34 -5.89
N PRO A 71 -10.19 3.27 -5.88
CA PRO A 71 -9.28 3.44 -4.75
C PRO A 71 -10.02 3.62 -3.43
N ALA A 72 -9.63 2.86 -2.40
CA ALA A 72 -10.25 2.95 -1.08
C ALA A 72 -9.83 4.21 -0.31
N HIS A 73 -8.63 4.71 -0.61
CA HIS A 73 -8.02 5.86 0.05
C HIS A 73 -7.52 6.87 -0.99
N GLY A 74 -7.47 8.14 -0.58
CA GLY A 74 -6.83 9.22 -1.34
C GLY A 74 -5.48 9.61 -0.73
N GLY A 75 -4.77 10.54 -1.37
CA GLY A 75 -3.62 11.18 -0.74
C GLY A 75 -4.02 12.11 0.41
N GLU A 76 -3.15 12.30 1.39
CA GLU A 76 -3.37 13.24 2.50
C GLU A 76 -2.79 14.63 2.23
N SER A 77 -1.84 14.73 1.30
CA SER A 77 -1.22 15.99 0.86
C SER A 77 -0.49 15.79 -0.45
N ASP A 78 0.03 16.88 -1.02
CA ASP A 78 0.89 16.83 -2.20
C ASP A 78 2.15 15.97 -2.01
N ALA A 79 2.70 15.96 -0.79
CA ALA A 79 3.84 15.13 -0.43
C ALA A 79 3.48 13.66 -0.15
N ARG A 80 2.19 13.37 0.09
CA ARG A 80 1.68 12.04 0.48
C ARG A 80 0.53 11.61 -0.43
N ARG A 81 0.79 11.64 -1.73
CA ARG A 81 -0.12 11.08 -2.75
C ARG A 81 -0.03 9.56 -2.77
N ILE A 82 -1.09 8.90 -3.20
CA ILE A 82 -1.01 7.53 -3.70
C ILE A 82 -0.73 7.65 -5.19
N VAL A 83 0.43 7.17 -5.63
CA VAL A 83 0.89 7.34 -7.02
C VAL A 83 0.67 6.05 -7.79
N TYR A 84 -0.13 6.11 -8.84
CA TYR A 84 -0.28 5.03 -9.81
C TYR A 84 0.58 5.38 -11.02
N ARG A 85 1.52 4.50 -11.40
CA ARG A 85 2.36 4.71 -12.59
C ARG A 85 2.63 3.41 -13.33
N ALA A 86 2.74 3.50 -14.65
CA ALA A 86 3.33 2.43 -15.43
C ALA A 86 4.81 2.25 -15.03
N ALA A 87 5.29 1.01 -15.05
CA ALA A 87 6.71 0.73 -14.95
C ALA A 87 7.47 1.42 -16.11
N SER A 88 8.73 1.78 -15.86
CA SER A 88 9.50 2.62 -16.78
C SER A 88 9.66 1.96 -18.15
N GLY A 89 9.20 2.65 -19.21
CA GLY A 89 9.27 2.15 -20.58
C GLY A 89 8.22 1.08 -20.93
N GLU A 90 7.34 0.72 -19.98
CA GLU A 90 6.31 -0.28 -20.18
C GLU A 90 4.97 0.35 -20.59
N LYS A 91 4.21 -0.36 -21.44
CA LYS A 91 2.89 0.08 -21.90
C LYS A 91 1.78 -0.62 -21.12
N VAL A 92 0.97 0.18 -20.44
CA VAL A 92 -0.19 -0.27 -19.66
C VAL A 92 -1.47 0.23 -20.32
N GLU A 93 -2.43 -0.65 -20.52
CA GLU A 93 -3.78 -0.30 -20.98
C GLU A 93 -4.81 -0.75 -19.95
N ILE A 94 -5.75 0.12 -19.60
CA ILE A 94 -6.93 -0.20 -18.79
C ILE A 94 -8.15 -0.11 -19.70
N LYS A 95 -9.02 -1.12 -19.69
CA LYS A 95 -10.17 -1.23 -20.60
C LYS A 95 -11.44 -1.66 -19.88
#